data_AF-A0A6J0D7Q9-F1
#
_entry.id   AF-A0A6J0D7Q9-F1
#
_cell.length_a   1.000
_cell.length_b   1.000
_cell.length_c   1.000
_cell.angle_alpha   90.00
_cell.angle_beta   90.00
_cell.angle_gamma   90.00
#
_symmetry.space_group_name_H-M   'P 1'
#
loop_
_entity.id
_entity.type
_entity.pdbx_description
1 polymer ?
#
loop_
_entity_poly.entity_id
_entity_poly.type
_entity_poly.pdbx_seq_one_letter_code
_entity_poly.pdbx_strand_id
1 'polypeptide(L)'
;MTSLFTQEVHLSKRHEEIVSQRLMLLQKMKNNLGDQNTERACLLQATETASKRNLSLLQTRYWASVEEHVPKWEQFLLGRAPYPIGGENQSEAGNTVQNEMK
;
A
#
# COMPACT_ATOMS: atom_id res chain seq x y z
N MET A 1 -49.06 -35.41 35.38
CA MET A 1 -47.64 -35.81 35.37
C MET A 1 -47.28 -36.19 33.94
N THR A 2 -46.39 -35.44 33.28
CA THR A 2 -45.88 -35.80 31.95
C THR A 2 -45.02 -37.06 32.08
N SER A 3 -45.20 -38.02 31.17
CA SER A 3 -44.41 -39.26 31.16
C SER A 3 -42.93 -38.95 30.89
N LEU A 4 -42.01 -39.66 31.53
CA LEU A 4 -40.56 -39.53 31.32
C LEU A 4 -40.19 -39.58 29.82
N PHE A 5 -40.87 -40.45 29.07
CA PHE A 5 -40.69 -40.56 27.62
C PHE A 5 -41.00 -39.25 26.87
N THR A 6 -42.06 -38.54 27.26
CA THR A 6 -42.43 -37.26 26.62
C THR A 6 -41.41 -36.15 26.92
N GLN A 7 -40.78 -36.19 28.09
CA GLN A 7 -39.71 -35.26 28.47
C GLN A 7 -38.42 -35.53 27.69
N GLU A 8 -38.04 -36.79 27.54
CA GLU A 8 -36.85 -37.19 26.77
C GLU A 8 -36.97 -36.80 25.29
N VAL A 9 -38.13 -37.01 24.68
CA VAL A 9 -38.41 -36.55 23.31
C VAL A 9 -38.28 -35.03 23.19
N HIS A 10 -38.77 -34.26 24.18
CA HIS A 10 -38.63 -32.80 24.16
C HIS A 10 -37.17 -32.35 24.31
N LEU A 11 -36.41 -32.99 25.19
CA LEU A 11 -34.98 -32.71 25.37
C LEU A 11 -34.18 -33.04 24.11
N SER A 12 -34.45 -34.18 23.46
CA SER A 12 -33.80 -34.55 22.21
C SER A 12 -34.07 -33.52 21.12
N LYS A 13 -35.32 -33.03 21.01
CA LYS A 13 -35.67 -31.98 20.04
C LYS A 13 -34.90 -30.68 20.31
N ARG A 14 -34.79 -30.28 21.57
CA ARG A 14 -33.98 -29.11 21.98
C ARG A 14 -32.50 -29.30 21.68
N HIS A 15 -31.98 -30.51 21.86
CA HIS A 15 -30.60 -30.83 21.54
C HIS A 15 -30.32 -30.67 20.04
N GLU A 16 -31.17 -31.23 19.18
CA GLU A 16 -31.04 -31.09 17.73
C GLU A 16 -31.10 -29.63 17.26
N GLU A 17 -31.99 -28.81 17.85
CA GLU A 17 -32.02 -27.37 17.60
C GLU A 17 -30.71 -26.69 18.00
N ILE A 18 -30.16 -27.00 19.18
CA ILE A 18 -28.89 -26.45 19.65
C ILE A 18 -27.73 -26.86 18.73
N VAL A 19 -27.69 -28.13 18.32
CA VAL A 19 -26.67 -28.66 17.42
C VAL A 19 -26.76 -27.98 16.05
N SER A 20 -27.97 -27.83 15.51
CA SER A 20 -28.22 -27.16 14.22
C SER A 20 -27.77 -25.69 14.24
N GLN A 21 -28.10 -24.95 15.30
CA GLN A 21 -27.69 -23.55 15.46
C GLN A 21 -26.16 -23.41 15.55
N ARG A 22 -25.49 -24.28 16.31
CA ARG A 22 -24.03 -24.29 16.42
C ARG A 22 -23.37 -24.59 15.08
N LEU A 23 -23.90 -25.56 14.33
CA LEU A 23 -23.40 -25.90 13.00
C LEU A 23 -23.49 -24.69 12.06
N MET A 24 -24.64 -24.02 12.01
CA MET A 24 -24.82 -22.82 11.19
C MET A 24 -23.86 -21.69 11.58
N LEU A 25 -23.68 -21.45 12.88
CA LEU A 25 -22.77 -20.41 13.37
C LEU A 25 -21.32 -20.71 12.99
N LEU A 26 -20.87 -21.96 13.20
CA LEU A 26 -19.51 -22.39 12.85
C LEU A 26 -19.26 -22.28 11.34
N GLN A 27 -20.22 -22.67 10.51
CA GLN A 27 -20.13 -22.52 9.06
C GLN A 27 -20.06 -21.05 8.64
N LYS A 28 -20.89 -20.19 9.25
CA LYS A 28 -20.85 -18.74 9.00
C LYS A 28 -19.49 -18.13 9.37
N MET A 29 -18.96 -18.50 10.54
CA MET A 29 -17.64 -18.03 11.00
C MET A 29 -16.51 -18.54 10.08
N LYS A 30 -16.58 -19.81 9.64
CA LYS A 30 -15.64 -20.40 8.69
C LYS A 30 -15.60 -19.63 7.36
N ASN A 31 -16.77 -19.34 6.80
CA ASN A 31 -16.88 -18.65 5.51
C ASN A 31 -16.35 -17.21 5.61
N ASN A 32 -16.76 -16.47 6.65
CA ASN A 32 -16.30 -15.11 6.87
C ASN A 32 -14.77 -15.01 7.04
N LEU A 33 -14.15 -16.00 7.71
CA LEU A 33 -12.70 -16.08 7.82
C LEU A 33 -12.02 -16.34 6.46
N GLY A 34 -12.60 -17.22 5.64
CA GLY A 34 -12.12 -17.51 4.28
C GLY A 34 -12.18 -16.27 3.38
N ASP A 35 -13.30 -15.54 3.42
CA ASP A 35 -13.52 -14.33 2.63
C ASP A 35 -12.53 -13.23 3.02
N GLN A 36 -12.38 -12.96 4.32
CA GLN A 36 -11.41 -11.97 4.83
C GLN A 36 -9.96 -12.34 4.47
N ASN A 37 -9.59 -13.61 4.54
CA ASN A 37 -8.24 -14.04 4.17
C ASN A 37 -7.97 -13.84 2.67
N THR A 38 -8.96 -14.12 1.84
CA THR A 38 -8.87 -13.93 0.38
C THR A 38 -8.78 -12.45 0.03
N GLU A 39 -9.60 -11.60 0.66
CA GLU A 39 -9.54 -10.15 0.50
C GLU A 39 -8.19 -9.58 0.92
N ARG A 40 -7.67 -10.00 2.08
CA ARG A 40 -6.34 -9.57 2.55
C ARG A 40 -5.22 -10.01 1.60
N ALA A 41 -5.30 -11.21 1.04
CA ALA A 41 -4.32 -11.67 0.04
C ALA A 41 -4.36 -10.79 -1.22
N CYS A 42 -5.56 -10.47 -1.72
CA CYS A 42 -5.73 -9.56 -2.86
C CYS A 42 -5.18 -8.15 -2.55
N LEU A 43 -5.46 -7.60 -1.37
CA LEU A 43 -4.94 -6.31 -0.94
C LEU A 43 -3.41 -6.31 -0.84
N LEU A 44 -2.82 -7.31 -0.19
CA LEU A 44 -1.37 -7.44 -0.07
C LEU A 44 -0.72 -7.49 -1.45
N GLN A 45 -1.24 -8.32 -2.36
CA GLN A 45 -0.73 -8.40 -3.74
C GLN A 45 -0.86 -7.07 -4.48
N ALA A 46 -1.97 -6.36 -4.34
CA ALA A 46 -2.17 -5.05 -4.96
C ALA A 46 -1.18 -4.01 -4.41
N THR A 47 -0.97 -3.96 -3.10
CA THR A 47 0.00 -3.03 -2.47
C THR A 47 1.44 -3.35 -2.87
N GLU A 48 1.80 -4.63 -2.93
CA GLU A 48 3.13 -5.06 -3.36
C GLU A 48 3.37 -4.69 -4.83
N THR A 49 2.38 -4.93 -5.68
CA THR A 49 2.45 -4.59 -7.10
C THR A 49 2.55 -3.07 -7.31
N ALA A 50 1.77 -2.28 -6.56
CA ALA A 50 1.85 -0.82 -6.58
C ALA A 50 3.22 -0.32 -6.09
N SER A 51 3.75 -0.89 -5.01
CA SER A 51 5.08 -0.55 -4.49
C SER A 51 6.19 -0.86 -5.50
N LYS A 52 6.14 -2.02 -6.17
CA LYS A 52 7.09 -2.38 -7.23
C LYS A 52 7.05 -1.39 -8.40
N ARG A 53 5.85 -1.00 -8.85
CA ARG A 53 5.67 0.01 -9.90
C ARG A 53 6.20 1.38 -9.48
N ASN A 54 5.88 1.82 -8.27
CA ASN A 54 6.34 3.10 -7.74
C ASN A 54 7.86 3.16 -7.63
N LEU A 55 8.50 2.07 -7.17
CA LEU A 55 9.95 1.97 -7.09
C LEU A 55 10.59 2.07 -8.49
N SER A 56 10.05 1.32 -9.46
CA SER A 56 10.52 1.36 -10.85
C SER A 56 10.38 2.76 -11.45
N LEU A 57 9.24 3.43 -11.24
CA LEU A 57 9.02 4.79 -11.71
C LEU A 57 10.00 5.79 -11.07
N LEU A 58 10.24 5.67 -9.77
CA LEU A 58 11.17 6.54 -9.05
C LEU A 58 12.60 6.33 -9.55
N GLN A 59 13.02 5.08 -9.75
CA GLN A 59 14.33 4.75 -10.29
C GLN A 59 14.52 5.32 -11.70
N THR A 60 13.52 5.18 -12.58
CA THR A 60 13.56 5.77 -13.92
C THR A 60 13.70 7.29 -13.87
N ARG A 61 12.91 7.97 -13.01
CA ARG A 61 13.01 9.43 -12.83
C ARG A 61 14.36 9.86 -12.26
N TYR A 62 14.89 9.09 -11.31
CA TYR A 62 16.19 9.34 -10.73
C TYR A 62 17.29 9.27 -11.79
N TRP A 63 17.34 8.20 -12.57
CA TRP A 63 18.35 8.05 -13.62
C TRP A 63 18.22 9.13 -14.70
N ALA A 64 17.01 9.49 -15.11
CA ALA A 64 16.79 10.59 -16.04
C ALA A 64 17.30 11.93 -15.48
N SER A 65 17.05 12.22 -14.20
CA SER A 65 17.56 13.42 -13.53
C SER A 65 19.09 13.40 -13.41
N VAL A 66 19.69 12.25 -13.12
CA VAL A 66 21.15 12.08 -13.11
C VAL A 66 21.73 12.37 -14.49
N GLU A 67 21.19 11.77 -15.55
CA GLU A 67 21.63 12.00 -16.92
C GLU A 67 21.54 13.47 -17.33
N GLU A 68 20.51 14.18 -16.88
CA GLU A 68 20.35 15.62 -17.11
C GLU A 68 21.42 16.46 -16.39
N HIS A 69 21.81 16.07 -15.17
CA HIS A 69 22.73 16.85 -14.35
C HIS A 69 24.20 16.52 -14.59
N VAL A 70 24.53 15.30 -15.03
CA VAL A 70 25.90 14.85 -15.29
C VAL A 70 26.70 15.84 -16.17
N PRO A 71 26.17 16.35 -17.30
CA PRO A 71 26.90 17.33 -18.11
C PRO A 71 27.22 18.63 -17.37
N LYS A 72 26.30 19.13 -16.54
CA LYS A 72 26.51 20.35 -15.73
C LYS A 72 27.66 20.14 -14.74
N TRP A 73 27.70 18.97 -14.09
CA TRP A 73 28.79 18.58 -13.20
C TRP A 73 30.12 18.40 -13.92
N GLU A 74 30.11 17.80 -15.12
CA GLU A 74 31.33 17.62 -15.92
C GLU A 74 31.98 18.97 -16.28
N GLN A 75 31.20 19.96 -16.74
CA GLN A 75 31.73 21.29 -17.06
C GLN A 75 32.39 21.96 -15.85
N PHE A 76 31.79 21.82 -14.66
CA PHE A 76 32.36 22.35 -13.43
C PHE A 76 33.66 21.64 -13.04
N LEU A 77 33.68 20.31 -13.05
CA LEU A 77 34.87 19.52 -12.70
C LEU A 77 36.05 19.77 -13.65
N LEU A 78 35.76 20.12 -14.90
CA LEU A 78 36.77 20.52 -15.88
C LEU A 78 37.21 22.00 -15.76
N GLY A 79 36.69 22.74 -14.78
CA GLY A 79 37.00 24.17 -14.58
C GLY A 79 36.43 25.10 -15.65
N ARG A 80 35.48 24.62 -16.46
CA ARG A 80 34.87 25.36 -17.58
C ARG A 80 33.57 26.09 -17.17
N ALA A 81 33.00 25.72 -16.03
CA ALA A 81 31.79 26.32 -15.48
C ALA A 81 31.91 26.54 -13.96
N PRO A 82 31.15 27.48 -13.39
CA PRO A 82 31.00 27.63 -11.94
C PRO A 82 30.24 26.44 -11.32
N TYR A 83 30.26 26.36 -9.99
CA TYR A 83 29.63 25.26 -9.24
C TYR A 83 28.12 25.12 -9.57
N PRO A 84 27.65 23.93 -9.94
CA PRO A 84 26.24 23.71 -10.20
C PRO A 84 25.49 23.71 -8.86
N ILE A 85 24.69 24.75 -8.61
CA ILE A 85 23.79 24.82 -7.46
C ILE A 85 22.78 23.67 -7.60
N GLY A 86 22.84 22.73 -6.65
CA GLY A 86 22.06 21.50 -6.72
C GLY A 86 20.55 21.76 -6.64
N GLY A 87 19.83 21.33 -7.69
CA GLY A 87 18.38 21.21 -7.71
C GLY A 87 17.64 22.55 -7.73
N GLU A 88 17.05 22.86 -8.88
CA GLU A 88 16.14 23.97 -9.12
C GLU A 88 14.96 23.96 -8.13
N ASN A 89 15.13 24.61 -6.99
CA ASN A 89 14.06 25.20 -6.17
C ASN A 89 14.44 26.63 -5.76
N GLN A 90 15.21 27.33 -6.60
CA GLN A 90 15.28 28.77 -6.55
C GLN A 90 14.24 29.29 -7.53
N SER A 91 13.11 29.74 -6.96
CA SER A 91 12.18 30.67 -7.59
C SER A 91 12.93 31.60 -8.55
N GLU A 92 12.49 31.65 -9.80
CA GLU A 92 12.93 32.53 -10.90
C GLU A 92 12.70 34.04 -10.61
N ALA A 93 12.98 34.51 -9.39
CA ALA A 93 12.59 35.83 -8.91
C ALA A 93 13.75 36.64 -8.29
N GLY A 94 15.03 36.31 -8.56
CA GLY A 94 16.10 36.87 -7.73
C GLY A 94 17.48 37.10 -8.34
N ASN A 95 17.66 37.29 -9.65
CA ASN A 95 19.01 37.55 -10.17
C ASN A 95 19.12 38.34 -11.50
N THR A 96 18.10 39.11 -11.88
CA THR A 96 18.21 40.05 -13.02
C THR A 96 18.81 41.42 -12.65
N VAL A 97 19.07 41.75 -11.37
CA VAL A 97 19.29 43.16 -10.96
C VAL A 97 20.73 43.58 -10.59
N GLN A 98 21.78 42.77 -10.78
CA GLN A 98 23.12 43.18 -10.25
C GLN A 98 24.26 43.42 -11.25
N ASN A 99 24.06 43.36 -12.57
CA ASN A 99 25.16 43.60 -13.53
C ASN A 99 25.07 44.89 -14.36
N GLU A 100 24.34 45.92 -13.90
CA GLU A 100 24.34 47.25 -14.56
C GLU A 100 24.97 48.40 -13.74
N MET A 101 25.62 48.14 -12.61
CA MET A 101 26.40 49.19 -11.92
C MET A 101 27.72 48.68 -11.35
N LYS A 102 28.76 48.62 -12.19
CA LYS A 102 30.03 49.32 -11.95
C LYS A 102 30.96 49.30 -13.16
#